data_AF-A0A526V0B1-F1
#
_entry.id   AF-A0A526V0B1-F1
#
_cell.length_a   1.000
_cell.length_b   1.000
_cell.length_c   1.000
_cell.angle_alpha   90.00
_cell.angle_beta   90.00
_cell.angle_gamma   90.00
#
_symmetry.space_group_name_H-M   'P 1'
#
loop_
_entity.id
_entity.type
_entity.pdbx_description
1 polymer ?
#
loop_
_entity_poly.entity_id
_entity_poly.type
_entity_poly.pdbx_seq_one_letter_code
_entity_poly.pdbx_strand_id
1 'polypeptide(L)'
;MQRMGLCIGVKAEAIADYKRVHAAVWPEVLDVISRANIRNYSIFLREPENLLFACWEYHGSDFARDAARMSESPAMRKWWELCDP
;
A
#
# COMPACT_ATOMS: atom_id res chain seq x y z
N MET A 1 -2.81 8.39 17.29
CA MET A 1 -3.08 8.22 15.85
C MET A 1 -2.32 9.31 15.11
N GLN A 2 -1.64 8.94 14.03
CA GLN A 2 -0.88 9.83 13.15
C GLN A 2 -1.31 9.59 11.70
N ARG A 3 -1.69 10.64 10.97
CA ARG A 3 -1.96 10.55 9.54
C ARG A 3 -0.65 10.62 8.76
N MET A 4 -0.52 9.76 7.76
CA MET A 4 0.67 9.65 6.91
C MET A 4 0.24 9.68 5.44
N GLY A 5 1.14 10.18 4.59
CA GLY A 5 0.94 10.26 3.15
C GLY A 5 2.22 9.91 2.40
N LEU A 6 2.06 9.23 1.27
CA LEU A 6 3.13 8.86 0.36
C LEU A 6 2.69 9.21 -1.07
N CYS A 7 3.59 9.81 -1.84
CA CYS A 7 3.41 10.05 -3.26
C CYS A 7 4.45 9.24 -4.05
N ILE A 8 4.01 8.49 -5.04
CA ILE A 8 4.88 7.68 -5.90
C ILE A 8 4.37 7.72 -7.35
N GLY A 9 5.28 7.67 -8.32
CA GLY A 9 4.92 7.57 -9.74
C GLY A 9 4.49 6.15 -10.11
N VAL A 10 3.62 6.03 -11.10
CA VAL A 10 3.24 4.76 -11.74
C VAL A 10 3.49 4.84 -13.24
N LYS A 11 3.99 3.76 -13.85
CA LYS A 11 4.13 3.68 -15.31
C LYS A 11 2.76 3.70 -15.97
N ALA A 12 2.59 4.46 -17.05
CA ALA A 12 1.29 4.62 -17.71
C ALA A 12 0.71 3.27 -18.16
N GLU A 13 1.56 2.41 -18.69
CA GLU A 13 1.23 1.05 -19.14
C GLU A 13 0.81 0.12 -18.00
N ALA A 14 1.21 0.41 -16.75
CA ALA A 14 0.89 -0.41 -15.58
C ALA A 14 -0.41 0.00 -14.87
N ILE A 15 -1.01 1.15 -15.21
CA ILE A 15 -2.20 1.69 -14.51
C ILE A 15 -3.38 0.72 -14.52
N ALA A 16 -3.63 0.05 -15.65
CA ALA A 16 -4.74 -0.89 -15.78
C ALA A 16 -4.56 -2.09 -14.85
N ASP A 17 -3.37 -2.67 -14.81
CA ASP A 17 -3.04 -3.78 -13.92
C ASP A 17 -3.04 -3.35 -12.45
N TYR A 18 -2.52 -2.16 -12.15
CA TYR A 18 -2.54 -1.59 -10.81
C TYR A 18 -3.97 -1.50 -10.26
N LYS A 19 -4.91 -0.96 -11.06
CA LYS A 19 -6.34 -0.90 -10.69
C LYS A 19 -6.95 -2.29 -10.52
N ARG A 20 -6.64 -3.22 -11.43
CA ARG A 20 -7.17 -4.60 -11.40
C ARG A 20 -6.78 -5.33 -10.12
N VAL A 21 -5.51 -5.26 -9.72
CA VAL A 21 -5.04 -5.94 -8.51
C VAL A 21 -5.63 -5.27 -7.27
N HIS A 22 -5.66 -3.93 -7.20
CA HIS A 22 -6.20 -3.20 -6.04
C HIS A 22 -7.72 -3.31 -5.88
N ALA A 23 -8.47 -3.68 -6.93
CA ALA A 23 -9.90 -3.97 -6.81
C ALA A 23 -10.21 -5.23 -5.98
N ALA A 24 -9.24 -6.13 -5.84
CA ALA A 24 -9.38 -7.39 -5.10
C ALA A 24 -8.07 -7.74 -4.37
N VAL A 25 -7.65 -6.86 -3.46
CA VAL A 25 -6.46 -7.08 -2.62
C VAL A 25 -6.62 -8.38 -1.83
N TRP A 26 -5.56 -9.17 -1.77
CA TRP A 26 -5.57 -10.45 -1.07
C TRP A 26 -5.88 -10.27 0.43
N PRO A 27 -6.78 -11.07 1.02
CA PRO A 27 -7.14 -10.96 2.44
C PRO A 27 -5.93 -11.02 3.39
N GLU A 28 -4.91 -11.82 3.06
CA GLU A 28 -3.70 -11.95 3.87
C GLU A 28 -2.86 -10.66 3.86
N VAL A 29 -2.88 -9.91 2.77
CA VAL A 29 -2.20 -8.60 2.67
C VAL A 29 -2.94 -7.58 3.54
N LEU A 30 -4.28 -7.57 3.49
CA LEU A 30 -5.10 -6.70 4.33
C LEU A 30 -4.93 -7.00 5.83
N ASP A 31 -4.82 -8.28 6.21
CA ASP A 31 -4.53 -8.69 7.59
C ASP A 31 -3.16 -8.17 8.06
N VAL A 32 -2.12 -8.30 7.22
CA VAL A 32 -0.78 -7.77 7.52
C VAL A 32 -0.81 -6.25 7.76
N ILE A 33 -1.49 -5.50 6.89
CA ILE A 33 -1.66 -4.03 7.03
C ILE A 33 -2.38 -3.70 8.34
N SER A 34 -3.47 -4.43 8.65
CA SER A 34 -4.25 -4.21 9.87
C SER A 34 -3.43 -4.49 11.14
N ARG A 35 -2.66 -5.59 11.16
CA ARG A 35 -1.76 -5.95 12.28
C ARG A 35 -0.61 -4.97 12.47
N ALA A 36 -0.22 -4.25 11.43
CA ALA A 36 0.75 -3.15 11.48
C ALA A 36 0.13 -1.82 11.92
N ASN A 37 -1.06 -1.84 12.53
CA ASN A 37 -1.77 -0.68 13.05
C ASN A 37 -2.13 0.38 11.98
N ILE A 38 -2.20 0.00 10.71
CA ILE A 38 -2.64 0.87 9.63
C ILE A 38 -4.15 0.73 9.43
N ARG A 39 -4.84 1.86 9.34
CA ARG A 39 -6.29 1.97 9.15
C ARG A 39 -6.62 3.08 8.17
N ASN A 40 -7.86 3.08 7.66
CA ASN A 40 -8.37 4.09 6.74
C ASN A 40 -7.40 4.36 5.56
N TYR A 41 -6.82 3.29 5.00
CA TYR A 41 -5.81 3.37 3.96
C TYR A 41 -6.48 3.46 2.58
N SER A 42 -6.28 4.58 1.90
CA SER A 42 -6.73 4.83 0.53
C SER A 42 -5.56 5.18 -0.39
N ILE A 43 -5.67 4.82 -1.67
CA ILE A 43 -4.75 5.21 -2.73
C ILE A 43 -5.54 5.89 -3.85
N PHE A 44 -5.10 7.07 -4.25
CA PHE A 44 -5.71 7.88 -5.31
C PHE A 44 -4.77 7.96 -6.51
N LEU A 45 -5.32 7.84 -7.71
CA LEU A 45 -4.58 8.00 -8.95
C LEU A 45 -4.86 9.38 -9.55
N ARG A 46 -3.80 10.05 -10.00
CA ARG A 46 -3.87 11.28 -10.77
C ARG A 46 -3.27 11.07 -12.16
N GLU A 47 -4.11 11.22 -13.17
CA GLU A 47 -3.74 11.31 -14.58
C GLU A 47 -3.90 12.77 -15.06
N PRO A 48 -3.07 13.29 -15.99
CA PRO A 48 -2.04 12.58 -16.76
C PRO A 48 -0.65 12.53 -16.10
N GLU A 49 -0.48 13.06 -14.89
CA GLU A 49 0.82 13.08 -14.20
C GLU A 49 1.31 11.69 -13.75
N ASN A 50 0.43 10.69 -13.78
CA ASN A 50 0.65 9.30 -13.38
C ASN A 50 1.23 9.20 -11.96
N LEU A 51 0.59 9.90 -11.03
CA LEU A 51 0.95 9.90 -9.61
C LEU A 51 -0.08 9.13 -8.79
N LEU A 52 0.42 8.29 -7.90
CA LEU A 52 -0.35 7.64 -6.85
C LEU A 52 -0.13 8.38 -5.53
N PHE A 53 -1.22 8.83 -4.92
CA PHE A 53 -1.21 9.38 -3.58
C PHE A 53 -1.85 8.39 -2.61
N ALA A 54 -1.02 7.80 -1.75
CA ALA A 54 -1.41 6.91 -0.67
C ALA A 54 -1.57 7.73 0.62
N CYS A 55 -2.67 7.52 1.36
CA CYS A 55 -2.85 8.11 2.68
C CYS A 55 -3.49 7.13 3.65
N TRP A 56 -3.02 7.14 4.91
CA TRP A 56 -3.53 6.23 5.94
C TRP A 56 -3.44 6.84 7.33
N GLU A 57 -4.14 6.21 8.27
CA GLU A 57 -4.06 6.47 9.69
C GLU A 57 -3.25 5.38 10.37
N TYR A 58 -2.16 5.77 11.03
CA TYR A 58 -1.35 4.88 11.83
C TYR A 58 -1.71 4.99 13.31
N HIS A 59 -1.99 3.86 13.95
CA HIS A 59 -2.47 3.76 15.33
C HIS A 59 -1.45 3.15 16.30
N GLY A 60 -0.30 2.70 15.82
CA GLY A 60 0.74 2.11 16.66
C GLY A 60 1.65 3.16 17.30
N SER A 61 2.72 2.69 17.95
CA SER A 61 3.69 3.53 18.66
C SER A 61 5.07 3.60 18.00
N ASP A 62 5.39 2.67 17.08
CA ASP A 62 6.68 2.61 16.37
C ASP A 62 6.47 2.16 14.92
N PHE A 63 6.30 3.13 14.02
CA PHE A 63 6.01 2.85 12.61
C PHE A 63 7.15 2.11 11.91
N ALA A 64 8.41 2.42 12.24
CA ALA A 64 9.56 1.78 11.61
C ALA A 64 9.59 0.28 11.92
N ARG A 65 9.33 -0.08 13.19
CA ARG A 65 9.23 -1.48 13.61
C ARG A 65 8.05 -2.20 12.99
N ASP A 66 6.88 -1.57 12.93
CA ASP A 66 5.69 -2.21 12.35
C ASP A 66 5.82 -2.36 10.82
N ALA A 67 6.41 -1.38 10.13
CA ALA A 67 6.73 -1.47 8.70
C ALA A 67 7.77 -2.57 8.40
N ALA A 68 8.80 -2.72 9.24
CA ALA A 68 9.76 -3.82 9.11
C ALA A 68 9.10 -5.19 9.27
N ARG A 69 8.14 -5.34 10.19
CA ARG A 69 7.37 -6.58 10.34
C ARG A 69 6.49 -6.89 9.13
N MET A 70 5.94 -5.87 8.48
CA MET A 70 5.19 -6.08 7.24
C MET A 70 6.07 -6.67 6.14
N SER A 71 7.32 -6.20 6.00
CA SER A 71 8.25 -6.72 4.99
C SER A 71 8.76 -8.13 5.29
N GLU A 72 8.55 -8.64 6.50
CA GLU A 72 8.79 -10.05 6.85
C GLU A 72 7.71 -11.00 6.33
N SER A 73 6.51 -10.50 6.02
CA SER A 73 5.38 -11.32 5.55
C SER A 73 5.56 -11.81 4.11
N PRO A 74 5.53 -13.13 3.84
CA PRO A 74 5.60 -13.66 2.48
C PRO A 74 4.46 -13.19 1.57
N ALA A 75 3.26 -12.99 2.14
CA ALA A 75 2.11 -12.49 1.38
C ALA A 75 2.33 -11.04 0.92
N MET A 76 2.87 -10.19 1.82
CA MET A 76 3.18 -8.80 1.51
C MET A 76 4.29 -8.69 0.46
N ARG A 77 5.36 -9.49 0.55
CA ARG A 77 6.43 -9.48 -0.45
C ARG A 77 5.93 -9.85 -1.84
N LYS A 78 5.16 -10.94 -1.96
CA LYS A 78 4.54 -11.36 -3.24
C LYS A 78 3.59 -10.29 -3.79
N TRP A 79 2.88 -9.60 -2.91
CA TRP A 79 2.02 -8.49 -3.31
C TRP A 79 2.82 -7.31 -3.85
N TRP A 80 3.94 -6.95 -3.22
CA TRP A 80 4.81 -5.90 -3.72
C TRP A 80 5.47 -6.25 -5.05
N GLU A 81 5.90 -7.49 -5.26
CA GLU A 81 6.42 -7.94 -6.57
C GLU A 81 5.40 -7.75 -7.71
N LEU A 82 4.11 -7.85 -7.42
CA LEU A 82 3.03 -7.59 -8.38
C LEU A 82 2.75 -6.08 -8.57
N CYS A 83 2.96 -5.29 -7.52
CA CYS A 83 2.67 -3.86 -7.49
C CYS A 83 3.84 -2.96 -7.91
N ASP A 84 5.06 -3.50 -7.96
CA ASP A 84 6.31 -2.81 -8.29
C ASP A 84 6.97 -3.34 -9.59
N PRO A 85 6.37 -3.13 -10.80
CA PRO A 85 7.02 -3.44 -12.07
C PRO A 85 7.89 -2.30 -12.61
#